data_AF-A0A564Z9C2-F1
#
_entry.id   AF-A0A564Z9C2-F1
#
_cell.length_a   1.000
_cell.length_b   1.000
_cell.length_c   1.000
_cell.angle_alpha   90.00
_cell.angle_beta   90.00
_cell.angle_gamma   90.00
#
_symmetry.space_group_name_H-M   'P 1'
#
loop_
_entity.id
_entity.type
_entity.pdbx_description
1 polymer ?
#
loop_
_entity_poly.entity_id
_entity_poly.type
_entity_poly.pdbx_seq_one_letter_code
_entity_poly.pdbx_strand_id
1 'polypeptide(L)' 'ILREFKKLGKNNGLKDFEQVRAIKLIPKAFSLENRLLTPTLKCARYAIQRRYQEELRQLYDRKELD' A
#
# COMPACT_ATOMS: atom_id res chain seq x y z
N ILE A 1 -9.02 6.96 -8.20
CA ILE A 1 -7.95 6.78 -7.18
C ILE A 1 -6.58 6.62 -7.84
N LEU A 2 -6.28 5.51 -8.55
CA LEU A 2 -4.94 5.29 -9.13
C LEU A 2 -4.48 6.38 -10.10
N ARG A 3 -5.37 6.92 -10.94
CA ARG A 3 -5.06 8.06 -11.82
C ARG A 3 -4.58 9.30 -11.04
N GLU A 4 -5.22 9.59 -9.91
CA GLU A 4 -4.85 10.72 -9.06
C GLU A 4 -3.50 10.50 -8.38
N PHE A 5 -3.22 9.28 -7.92
CA PHE A 5 -1.88 8.92 -7.41
C PHE A 5 -0.81 9.08 -8.49
N LYS A 6 -1.07 8.63 -9.73
CA LYS A 6 -0.14 8.80 -10.84
C LYS A 6 0.10 10.27 -11.17
N LYS A 7 -0.95 11.09 -11.17
CA LYS A 7 -0.85 12.55 -11.39
C LYS A 7 -0.05 13.22 -10.28
N LEU A 8 -0.34 12.91 -9.02
CA LEU A 8 0.37 13.45 -7.86
C LEU A 8 1.84 13.05 -7.89
N GLY A 9 2.15 11.79 -8.14
CA GLY A 9 3.51 11.29 -8.23
C GLY A 9 4.31 12.00 -9.33
N LYS A 10 3.75 12.12 -10.54
CA LYS A 10 4.40 12.85 -11.63
C LYS A 10 4.65 14.33 -11.30
N ASN A 11 3.67 15.00 -10.69
CA ASN A 11 3.81 16.40 -10.28
C ASN A 11 4.89 16.60 -9.20
N ASN A 12 5.24 15.55 -8.45
CA ASN A 12 6.29 15.57 -7.43
C ASN A 12 7.61 14.92 -7.92
N GLY A 13 7.77 14.68 -9.23
CA GLY A 13 9.01 14.17 -9.81
C GLY A 13 9.25 12.67 -9.65
N LEU A 14 8.26 11.90 -9.20
CA LEU A 14 8.38 10.43 -9.11
C LEU A 14 8.41 9.81 -10.51
N LYS A 15 9.35 8.89 -10.72
CA LYS A 15 9.54 8.15 -11.98
C LYS A 15 8.41 7.15 -12.18
N ASP A 16 8.25 6.64 -13.40
CA ASP A 16 7.15 5.72 -13.73
C ASP A 16 7.20 4.41 -12.92
N PHE A 17 8.39 3.91 -12.56
CA PHE A 17 8.55 2.70 -11.72
C PHE A 17 8.27 2.95 -10.23
N GLU A 18 8.18 4.20 -9.79
CA GLU A 18 7.82 4.58 -8.41
C GLU A 18 6.29 4.75 -8.26
N GLN A 19 5.53 4.70 -9.37
CA GLN A 19 4.08 4.85 -9.36
C GLN A 19 3.38 3.58 -8.89
N VAL A 20 2.38 3.73 -8.02
CA VAL A 20 1.54 2.62 -7.55
C VAL A 20 0.71 2.05 -8.69
N ARG A 21 0.93 0.78 -9.05
CA ARG A 21 0.20 0.10 -10.14
C ARG A 21 -1.12 -0.54 -9.70
N ALA A 22 -1.20 -1.04 -8.46
CA ALA A 22 -2.39 -1.68 -7.93
C ALA A 22 -2.57 -1.41 -6.44
N ILE A 23 -3.81 -1.43 -5.97
CA ILE A 23 -4.18 -1.28 -4.55
C ILE A 23 -5.26 -2.27 -4.17
N LYS A 24 -5.27 -2.70 -2.91
CA LYS A 24 -6.36 -3.42 -2.28
C LYS A 24 -6.96 -2.53 -1.18
N LEU A 25 -8.28 -2.33 -1.23
CA LEU A 25 -8.99 -1.64 -0.16
C LEU A 25 -9.26 -2.61 0.99
N ILE A 26 -8.97 -2.16 2.21
CA ILE A 26 -9.26 -2.88 3.44
C ILE A 26 -10.31 -2.10 4.24
N PRO A 27 -11.29 -2.78 4.85
CA PRO A 27 -12.39 -2.11 5.54
C PRO A 27 -12.01 -1.60 6.94
N LYS A 28 -10.87 -2.06 7.50
CA LYS A 28 -10.43 -1.72 8.86
C LYS A 28 -9.17 -0.85 8.81
N ALA A 29 -9.22 0.31 9.45
CA ALA A 29 -8.08 1.20 9.59
C ALA A 29 -6.97 0.58 10.46
N PHE A 30 -5.74 1.06 10.28
CA PHE A 30 -4.63 0.73 11.18
C PHE A 30 -4.80 1.44 12.51
N SER A 31 -4.49 0.75 13.61
CA SER A 31 -4.68 1.29 14.94
C SER A 31 -3.65 0.73 15.92
N LEU A 32 -3.62 1.29 17.14
CA LEU A 32 -2.82 0.73 18.23
C LEU A 32 -3.39 -0.61 18.69
N GLU A 33 -4.71 -0.76 18.76
CA GLU A 33 -5.38 -1.98 19.23
C GLU A 33 -5.11 -3.17 18.32
N ASN A 34 -5.07 -2.95 17.00
CA ASN A 34 -4.73 -4.00 16.04
C ASN A 34 -3.22 -4.14 15.79
N ARG A 35 -2.39 -3.38 16.53
CA ARG A 35 -0.91 -3.40 16.48
C ARG A 35 -0.33 -3.12 15.09
N LEU A 36 -1.07 -2.41 14.24
CA LEU A 36 -0.59 -1.98 12.92
C LEU A 36 0.02 -0.58 12.95
N LEU A 37 -0.12 0.14 14.08
CA LEU A 37 0.61 1.37 14.37
C LEU A 37 1.61 1.16 15.52
N THR A 38 2.72 1.89 15.48
CA THR A 38 3.63 2.06 16.61
C THR A 38 2.96 2.94 17.68
N PRO A 39 3.48 2.97 18.93
CA PRO A 39 2.97 3.89 19.96
C PRO A 39 2.98 5.37 19.55
N THR A 40 3.86 5.74 18.61
CA THR A 40 3.96 7.09 18.00
C THR A 40 3.09 7.26 16.74
N LEU A 41 2.11 6.39 16.53
CA LEU A 41 1.13 6.41 15.42
C LEU A 41 1.74 6.26 14.02
N LYS A 42 2.97 5.78 13.91
CA LYS A 42 3.58 5.44 12.61
C LYS A 42 3.17 4.04 12.19
N CYS A 43 3.05 3.79 10.89
CA CYS A 43 2.79 2.45 10.36
C CYS A 43 3.86 1.44 10.84
N ALA A 44 3.43 0.36 11.49
CA ALA A 44 4.30 -0.73 11.90
C ALA A 44 4.56 -1.66 10.70
N ARG A 45 5.52 -1.30 9.84
CA ARG A 45 5.78 -1.94 8.52
C ARG A 45 5.78 -3.48 8.57
N TYR A 46 6.56 -4.09 9.47
CA TYR A 46 6.66 -5.55 9.59
C TYR A 46 5.32 -6.21 9.97
N ALA A 47 4.55 -5.60 10.87
CA ALA A 47 3.25 -6.11 11.28
C ALA A 47 2.22 -6.01 10.13
N ILE A 48 2.22 -4.89 9.41
CA ILE A 48 1.37 -4.67 8.24
C ILE A 48 1.70 -5.68 7.13
N GLN A 49 2.98 -5.84 6.80
CA GLN A 49 3.41 -6.79 5.77
C GLN A 49 3.00 -8.21 6.12
N ARG A 50 3.24 -8.66 7.36
CA ARG A 50 2.86 -10.01 7.81
C ARG A 50 1.34 -10.20 7.78
N ARG A 51 0.56 -9.18 8.17
CA ARG A 51 -0.90 -9.28 8.25
C ARG A 51 -1.58 -9.33 6.88
N TYR A 52 -1.00 -8.70 5.87
CA TYR A 52 -1.58 -8.58 4.53
C TYR A 52 -0.72 -9.24 3.44
N GLN A 53 0.14 -10.19 3.83
CA GLN A 53 1.08 -10.83 2.93
C GLN A 53 0.38 -11.51 1.75
N GLU A 54 -0.73 -12.20 2.00
CA GLU A 54 -1.47 -12.92 0.96
C GLU A 54 -2.20 -11.95 0.02
N GLU A 55 -2.78 -10.87 0.53
CA GLU A 55 -3.37 -9.83 -0.31
C GLU A 55 -2.31 -9.13 -1.16
N LEU A 56 -1.11 -8.89 -0.63
CA LEU A 56 0.01 -8.36 -1.40
C LEU A 56 0.46 -9.34 -2.50
N ARG A 57 0.58 -10.62 -2.18
CA ARG A 57 0.90 -11.67 -3.16
C ARG A 57 -0.14 -11.72 -4.29
N GLN A 58 -1.42 -11.74 -3.93
CA GLN A 58 -2.53 -11.69 -4.88
C GLN A 58 -2.56 -10.42 -5.73
N LEU A 59 -1.99 -9.30 -5.28
CA LEU A 59 -1.84 -8.12 -6.12
C LEU A 59 -0.74 -8.35 -7.16
N TYR A 60 0.42 -8.86 -6.76
CA TYR A 60 1.54 -9.13 -7.67
C TYR A 60 1.26 -10.24 -8.69
N ASP A 61 0.52 -11.28 -8.31
CA ASP A 61 0.19 -12.40 -9.20
C ASP A 61 -0.84 -12.03 -10.29
N ARG A 62 -1.39 -10.81 -10.27
CA ARG A 62 -2.28 -10.34 -11.34
C ARG A 62 -1.48 -10.11 -12.61
N LYS A 63 -1.81 -10.86 -13.66
CA LYS A 63 -1.25 -10.73 -15.02
C LYS A 63 -1.34 -9.33 -15.63
N GLU A 64 -2.18 -8.46 -15.08
CA GLU A 64 -2.29 -7.04 -15.46
C GLU A 64 -1.08 -6.19 -14.99
N LEU A 65 -0.20 -6.78 -14.17
CA LEU A 65 1.03 -6.16 -13.66
C LEU A 65 2.31 -6.64 -14.36
N ASP A 66 2.20 -7.49 -15.38
CA ASP A 66 3.31 -7.70 -16.33
C ASP A 66 3.43 -6.50 -17.30
#